data_AF-A0A967JAZ8-F1
#
_entry.id   AF-A0A967JAZ8-F1
#
_cell.length_a   1.000
_cell.length_b   1.000
_cell.length_c   1.000
_cell.angle_alpha   90.00
_cell.angle_beta   90.00
_cell.angle_gamma   90.00
#
_symmetry.space_group_name_H-M   'P 1'
#
loop_
_entity.id
_entity.type
_entity.pdbx_description
1 polymer ?
#
loop_
_entity_poly.entity_id
_entity_poly.type
_entity_poly.pdbx_seq_one_letter_code
_entity_poly.pdbx_strand_id
1 'polypeptide(L)'
;MSVPVLPAASVLVVDDRPDLHVLVGRRRAASEFVGGMIVFPGGAVDDDDHGAQARVTVPTAEVPGLTTPVGAAFLHAGLRETFEEVGLWVGGEVPVDAAEFPHVGRWITPPGAPRRYDTHFFLA
;
A
#
# COMPACT_ATOMS: atom_id res chain seq x y z
N MET A 1 6.59 26.71 -6.82
CA MET A 1 5.40 25.98 -6.32
C MET A 1 5.88 24.70 -5.67
N SER A 2 5.33 24.33 -4.50
CA SER A 2 5.71 23.09 -3.81
C SER A 2 5.15 21.88 -4.56
N VAL A 3 5.96 20.83 -4.73
CA VAL A 3 5.50 19.54 -5.29
C VAL A 3 4.47 18.93 -4.33
N PRO A 4 3.25 18.61 -4.80
CA PRO A 4 2.21 18.01 -3.96
C PRO A 4 2.67 16.64 -3.45
N VAL A 5 2.19 16.27 -2.25
CA VAL A 5 2.43 14.95 -1.66
C VAL A 5 1.16 14.13 -1.86
N LEU A 6 1.26 13.07 -2.66
CA LEU A 6 0.14 12.21 -3.01
C LEU A 6 0.02 11.05 -2.02
N PRO A 7 -1.19 10.65 -1.60
CA PRO A 7 -1.36 9.46 -0.76
C PRO A 7 -1.01 8.20 -1.54
N ALA A 8 -0.31 7.26 -0.90
CA ALA A 8 0.03 5.97 -1.47
C ALA A 8 0.07 4.85 -0.42
N ALA A 9 -0.04 3.61 -0.87
CA ALA A 9 0.11 2.43 -0.02
C ALA A 9 1.00 1.37 -0.68
N SER A 10 1.66 0.57 0.14
CA SER A 10 2.42 -0.59 -0.30
C SER A 10 2.19 -1.77 0.64
N VAL A 11 2.13 -2.97 0.07
CA VAL A 11 1.98 -4.22 0.83
C VAL A 11 3.26 -5.02 0.71
N LEU A 12 3.85 -5.32 1.87
CA LEU A 12 4.95 -6.26 2.00
C LEU A 12 4.35 -7.65 2.17
N VAL A 13 4.29 -8.40 1.08
CA VAL A 13 3.86 -9.80 1.11
C VAL A 13 5.03 -10.66 1.56
N VAL A 14 4.91 -11.31 2.70
CA VAL A 14 5.98 -12.05 3.36
C VAL A 14 5.65 -13.55 3.43
N ASP A 15 6.63 -14.39 3.09
CA ASP A 15 6.62 -15.82 3.42
C ASP A 15 7.84 -16.14 4.28
N ASP A 16 7.61 -16.32 5.58
CA ASP A 16 8.67 -16.43 6.60
C ASP A 16 9.06 -17.88 6.89
N ARG A 17 9.24 -18.73 5.86
CA ARG A 17 9.57 -20.16 6.05
C ARG A 17 10.32 -20.79 4.86
N PRO A 18 11.38 -21.58 5.12
CA PRO A 18 12.18 -21.61 6.34
C PRO A 18 13.00 -20.32 6.55
N ASP A 19 13.14 -19.50 5.50
CA ASP A 19 13.82 -18.21 5.48
C ASP A 19 12.82 -17.11 5.12
N LEU A 20 13.14 -15.87 5.51
CA LEU A 20 12.33 -14.70 5.18
C LEU A 20 12.39 -14.38 3.68
N HIS A 21 11.28 -14.57 2.99
CA HIS A 21 11.08 -14.11 1.62
C HIS A 21 10.08 -12.95 1.60
N VAL A 22 10.36 -11.95 0.77
CA VAL A 22 9.46 -10.81 0.54
C VAL A 22 9.26 -10.64 -0.95
N LEU A 23 8.00 -10.53 -1.37
CA LEU A 23 7.66 -10.28 -2.76
C LEU A 23 8.10 -8.88 -3.17
N VAL A 24 8.90 -8.79 -4.23
CA VAL A 24 9.34 -7.52 -4.81
C VAL A 24 9.19 -7.53 -6.33
N GLY A 25 8.80 -6.39 -6.87
CA GLY A 25 8.82 -6.11 -8.29
C GLY A 25 10.06 -5.31 -8.69
N ARG A 26 10.40 -5.36 -9.98
CA ARG A 26 11.37 -4.43 -10.57
C ARG A 26 10.64 -3.50 -11.54
N ARG A 27 10.65 -2.19 -11.27
CA ARG A 27 9.99 -1.23 -12.15
C ARG A 27 10.62 -1.26 -13.54
N ARG A 28 9.78 -1.25 -14.58
CA ARG A 28 10.21 -1.17 -15.99
C ARG A 28 11.15 0.02 -16.17
N ALA A 29 12.27 -0.19 -16.86
CA ALA A 29 13.31 0.83 -17.04
C ALA A 29 12.81 2.10 -17.75
N ALA A 30 11.76 1.99 -18.57
CA ALA A 30 11.13 3.11 -19.28
C ALA A 30 10.13 3.91 -18.42
N SER A 31 9.99 3.61 -17.12
CA SER A 31 9.14 4.41 -16.23
C SER A 31 9.75 5.82 -16.05
N GLU A 32 8.93 6.86 -16.22
CA GLU A 32 9.30 8.27 -16.01
C GLU A 32 9.76 8.57 -14.56
N PHE A 33 9.64 7.61 -13.65
CA PHE A 33 10.04 7.74 -12.25
C PHE A 33 10.81 6.49 -11.79
N VAL A 34 12.12 6.62 -11.62
CA VAL A 34 13.02 5.65 -10.97
C VAL A 34 12.97 4.22 -11.56
N GLY A 35 13.14 4.12 -12.88
CA GLY A 35 13.23 2.84 -13.58
C GLY A 35 14.33 1.93 -13.03
N GLY A 36 14.06 0.63 -12.94
CA GLY A 36 15.03 -0.38 -12.51
C GLY A 36 15.14 -0.62 -11.00
N MET A 37 14.45 0.17 -10.16
CA MET A 37 14.37 -0.04 -8.71
C MET A 37 13.64 -1.34 -8.37
N ILE A 38 14.03 -1.93 -7.24
CA ILE A 38 13.28 -2.97 -6.55
C ILE A 38 12.27 -2.28 -5.64
N VAL A 39 11.01 -2.68 -5.75
CA VAL A 39 9.87 -2.09 -5.03
C VAL A 39 8.96 -3.18 -4.49
N PHE A 40 8.26 -2.90 -3.40
CA PHE A 40 7.10 -3.69 -3.02
C PHE A 40 5.92 -3.34 -3.93
N PRO A 41 4.95 -4.25 -4.11
CA PRO A 41 3.70 -3.91 -4.79
C PRO A 41 2.99 -2.77 -4.06
N GLY A 42 2.43 -1.85 -4.84
CA GLY A 42 1.72 -0.69 -4.29
C GLY A 42 1.65 0.49 -5.23
N GLY A 43 0.80 1.45 -4.87
CA GLY A 43 0.48 2.58 -5.73
C GLY A 43 -0.26 3.70 -5.00
N ALA A 44 -0.83 4.61 -5.80
CA ALA A 44 -1.57 5.74 -5.29
C ALA A 44 -2.92 5.29 -4.70
N VAL A 45 -3.39 6.02 -3.70
CA VAL A 45 -4.79 5.88 -3.25
C VAL A 45 -5.68 6.64 -4.23
N ASP A 46 -6.69 5.95 -4.76
CA ASP A 46 -7.69 6.47 -5.67
C ASP A 46 -9.02 6.75 -4.95
N ASP A 47 -9.88 7.56 -5.57
CA ASP A 47 -11.19 7.92 -4.99
C ASP A 47 -12.07 6.68 -4.70
N ASP A 48 -11.97 5.64 -5.55
CA ASP A 48 -12.68 4.37 -5.40
C ASP A 48 -12.17 3.52 -4.22
N ASP A 49 -11.03 3.87 -3.64
CA ASP A 49 -10.52 3.17 -2.46
C ASP A 49 -11.26 3.57 -1.17
N HIS A 50 -12.09 4.61 -1.22
CA HIS A 50 -12.80 5.16 -0.07
C HIS A 50 -14.25 4.65 0.09
N GLY A 51 -14.79 4.81 1.30
CA GLY A 51 -16.23 4.69 1.56
C GLY A 51 -16.80 3.29 1.38
N ALA A 52 -18.05 3.18 0.89
CA ALA A 52 -18.76 1.91 0.74
C ALA A 52 -18.18 1.00 -0.38
N GLN A 53 -17.32 1.56 -1.24
CA GLN A 53 -16.61 0.80 -2.26
C GLN A 53 -15.35 0.13 -1.70
N ALA A 54 -14.83 0.61 -0.57
CA ALA A 54 -13.76 -0.05 0.14
C ALA A 54 -14.21 -1.44 0.58
N ARG A 55 -13.61 -2.47 -0.01
CA ARG A 55 -13.87 -3.88 0.33
C ARG A 55 -13.14 -4.30 1.61
N VAL A 56 -12.92 -3.36 2.53
CA VAL A 56 -12.12 -3.50 3.74
C VAL A 56 -12.95 -3.04 4.94
N THR A 57 -13.09 -3.88 5.97
CA THR A 57 -13.64 -3.48 7.27
C THR A 57 -12.53 -2.99 8.19
N VAL A 58 -12.73 -1.84 8.80
CA VAL A 58 -11.81 -1.29 9.82
C VAL A 58 -12.31 -1.74 11.20
N PRO A 59 -11.45 -2.37 12.03
CA PRO A 59 -11.77 -2.61 13.43
C PRO A 59 -12.06 -1.28 14.14
N THR A 60 -12.97 -1.31 15.12
CA THR A 60 -13.28 -0.14 15.96
C THR A 60 -12.12 0.25 16.90
N ALA A 61 -11.08 -0.58 17.01
CA ALA A 61 -9.91 -0.34 17.86
C ALA A 61 -8.89 0.57 17.16
N GLU A 62 -8.28 1.48 17.91
CA GLU A 62 -7.32 2.44 17.41
C GLU A 62 -5.99 1.78 16.99
N VAL A 63 -5.84 1.44 15.70
CA VAL A 63 -4.53 1.15 15.09
C VAL A 63 -3.89 2.46 14.59
N PRO A 64 -2.78 2.94 15.18
CA PRO A 64 -2.14 4.19 14.78
C PRO A 64 -1.88 4.26 13.27
N GLY A 65 -2.43 5.28 12.58
CA GLY A 65 -2.32 5.43 11.13
C GLY A 65 -3.39 4.70 10.30
N LEU A 66 -4.21 3.86 10.94
CA LEU A 66 -5.33 3.12 10.36
C LEU A 66 -6.68 3.41 11.05
N THR A 67 -6.70 4.23 12.11
CA THR A 67 -7.84 4.51 13.01
C THR A 67 -9.06 5.20 12.38
N THR A 68 -9.09 5.40 11.08
CA THR A 68 -10.13 6.17 10.40
C THR A 68 -10.50 5.51 9.08
N PRO A 69 -11.67 5.84 8.47
CA PRO A 69 -12.00 5.42 7.10
C PRO A 69 -10.89 5.69 6.06
N VAL A 70 -9.99 6.62 6.37
CA VAL A 70 -8.78 6.90 5.58
C VAL A 70 -7.81 5.72 5.60
N GLY A 71 -7.64 5.04 6.74
CA GLY A 71 -6.82 3.84 6.87
C GLY A 71 -7.30 2.67 6.00
N ALA A 72 -8.62 2.46 5.96
CA ALA A 72 -9.23 1.46 5.08
C ALA A 72 -8.90 1.72 3.61
N ALA A 73 -8.91 2.99 3.18
CA ALA A 73 -8.59 3.36 1.81
C ALA A 73 -7.13 3.08 1.46
N PHE A 74 -6.19 3.37 2.37
CA PHE A 74 -4.79 2.99 2.16
C PHE A 74 -4.61 1.47 2.03
N LEU A 75 -5.22 0.67 2.91
CA LEU A 75 -5.11 -0.78 2.80
C LEU A 75 -5.76 -1.30 1.51
N HIS A 76 -6.95 -0.79 1.16
CA HIS A 76 -7.64 -1.18 -0.06
C HIS A 76 -6.81 -0.87 -1.31
N ALA A 77 -6.21 0.33 -1.38
CA ALA A 77 -5.28 0.71 -2.44
C ALA A 77 -4.09 -0.26 -2.52
N GLY A 78 -3.48 -0.59 -1.38
CA GLY A 78 -2.37 -1.54 -1.32
C GLY A 78 -2.74 -2.94 -1.84
N LEU A 79 -3.91 -3.45 -1.45
CA LEU A 79 -4.42 -4.76 -1.89
C LEU A 79 -4.78 -4.75 -3.39
N ARG A 80 -5.44 -3.69 -3.86
CA ARG A 80 -5.80 -3.48 -5.27
C ARG A 80 -4.55 -3.47 -6.14
N GLU A 81 -3.58 -2.62 -5.81
CA GLU A 81 -2.32 -2.50 -6.55
C GLU A 81 -1.52 -3.81 -6.52
N THR A 82 -1.51 -4.51 -5.39
CA THR A 82 -0.89 -5.84 -5.32
C THR A 82 -1.53 -6.81 -6.32
N PHE A 83 -2.86 -6.84 -6.39
CA PHE A 83 -3.54 -7.66 -7.37
C PHE A 83 -3.27 -7.21 -8.82
N GLU A 84 -3.29 -5.91 -9.11
CA GLU A 84 -3.07 -5.37 -10.45
C GLU A 84 -1.64 -5.58 -10.97
N GLU A 85 -0.63 -5.40 -10.12
CA GLU A 85 0.78 -5.48 -10.51
C GLU A 85 1.30 -6.91 -10.62
N VAL A 86 0.87 -7.80 -9.71
CA VAL A 86 1.43 -9.17 -9.59
C VAL A 86 0.39 -10.29 -9.68
N GLY A 87 -0.90 -9.98 -9.76
CA GLY A 87 -1.98 -10.98 -9.87
C GLY A 87 -2.24 -11.76 -8.58
N LEU A 88 -1.68 -11.32 -7.44
CA LEU A 88 -1.81 -12.00 -6.16
C LEU A 88 -2.84 -11.30 -5.29
N TRP A 89 -3.91 -12.02 -4.93
CA TRP A 89 -4.86 -11.58 -3.91
C TRP A 89 -4.43 -12.09 -2.54
N VAL A 90 -4.16 -11.17 -1.62
CA VAL A 90 -3.77 -11.50 -0.22
C VAL A 90 -4.87 -11.17 0.80
N GLY A 91 -5.96 -10.51 0.36
CA GLY A 91 -7.02 -9.97 1.22
C GLY A 91 -8.02 -10.97 1.80
N GLY A 92 -7.79 -12.28 1.75
CA GLY A 92 -8.74 -13.27 2.31
C GLY A 92 -10.17 -13.14 1.75
N GLU A 93 -11.17 -13.32 2.62
CA GLU A 93 -12.60 -13.13 2.28
C GLU A 93 -12.98 -11.63 2.26
N VAL A 94 -13.98 -11.28 1.46
CA VAL A 94 -14.47 -9.91 1.34
C VAL A 94 -15.74 -9.72 2.19
N PRO A 95 -15.84 -8.66 3.03
CA PRO A 95 -14.86 -7.60 3.21
C PRO A 95 -13.63 -8.04 4.02
N VAL A 96 -12.47 -7.53 3.62
CA VAL A 96 -11.17 -7.83 4.24
C VAL A 96 -11.10 -7.21 5.62
N ASP A 97 -10.74 -7.98 6.65
CA ASP A 97 -10.48 -7.42 7.97
C ASP A 97 -9.13 -6.72 8.00
N ALA A 98 -9.12 -5.39 8.16
CA ALA A 98 -7.88 -4.62 8.25
C ALA A 98 -7.00 -5.01 9.44
N ALA A 99 -7.54 -5.71 10.46
CA ALA A 99 -6.73 -6.25 11.55
C ALA A 99 -5.71 -7.31 11.09
N GLU A 100 -5.96 -7.96 9.95
CA GLU A 100 -5.06 -8.97 9.38
C GLU A 100 -3.81 -8.35 8.72
N PHE A 101 -3.80 -7.02 8.52
CA PHE A 101 -2.75 -6.31 7.80
C PHE A 101 -2.06 -5.27 8.68
N PRO A 102 -1.04 -5.67 9.48
CA PRO A 102 -0.32 -4.75 10.35
C PRO A 102 0.24 -3.55 9.60
N HIS A 103 -0.04 -2.33 10.08
CA HIS A 103 0.65 -1.12 9.64
C HIS A 103 2.06 -1.11 10.22
N VAL A 104 3.07 -1.11 9.36
CA VAL A 104 4.48 -1.26 9.78
C VAL A 104 5.34 -0.03 9.51
N GLY A 105 4.80 0.95 8.80
CA GLY A 105 5.57 2.16 8.53
C GLY A 105 4.82 3.20 7.72
N ARG A 106 5.35 4.41 7.76
CA ARG A 106 4.93 5.52 6.92
C ARG A 106 6.16 6.29 6.48
N TRP A 107 6.25 6.57 5.17
CA TRP A 107 7.34 7.36 4.62
C TRP A 107 6.80 8.42 3.66
N ILE A 108 7.06 9.68 3.99
CA ILE A 108 6.85 10.81 3.09
C ILE A 108 8.13 11.08 2.29
N THR A 109 8.03 11.08 0.96
CA THR A 109 9.17 11.42 0.09
C THR A 109 9.74 12.79 0.46
N PRO A 110 11.07 12.95 0.64
CA PRO A 110 11.67 14.21 1.04
C PRO A 110 11.37 15.38 0.09
N PRO A 111 11.42 16.64 0.56
CA PRO A 111 11.38 17.81 -0.31
C PRO A 111 12.48 17.79 -1.38
N GLY A 112 12.21 18.36 -2.55
CA GLY A 112 13.16 18.42 -3.67
C GLY A 112 13.04 17.28 -4.68
N ALA A 113 12.34 16.19 -4.34
CA ALA A 113 11.99 15.15 -5.29
C ALA A 113 10.94 15.64 -6.32
N PRO A 114 11.03 15.24 -7.61
CA PRO A 114 10.11 15.71 -8.65
C PRO A 114 8.70 15.12 -8.54
N ARG A 115 8.53 13.99 -7.83
CA ARG A 115 7.24 13.47 -7.37
C ARG A 115 7.38 13.06 -5.91
N ARG A 116 6.31 13.19 -5.13
CA ARG A 116 6.31 12.91 -3.70
C ARG A 116 5.06 12.14 -3.30
N TYR A 117 5.27 11.13 -2.47
CA TYR A 117 4.23 10.30 -1.91
C TYR A 117 4.30 10.29 -0.39
N ASP A 118 3.14 10.16 0.24
CA ASP A 118 2.95 9.78 1.63
C ASP A 118 2.54 8.30 1.66
N THR A 119 3.53 7.42 1.73
CA THR A 119 3.32 5.98 1.57
C THR A 119 3.13 5.32 2.91
N HIS A 120 2.00 4.64 3.09
CA HIS A 120 1.74 3.74 4.21
C HIS A 120 2.11 2.29 3.83
N PHE A 121 2.76 1.58 4.75
CA PHE A 121 3.22 0.21 4.52
C PHE A 121 2.45 -0.78 5.40
N PHE A 122 1.98 -1.86 4.80
CA PHE A 122 1.26 -2.95 5.46
C PHE A 122 2.00 -4.28 5.26
N LEU A 123 1.87 -5.20 6.21
CA LEU A 123 2.29 -6.59 6.04
C LEU A 123 1.11 -7.46 5.60
N ALA A 124 1.40 -8.46 4.79
CA ALA A 124 0.51 -9.55 4.39
C ALA A 124 1.25 -10.89 4.44
#